data_AF-A0A429TI06-F1
#
_entry.id   AF-A0A429TI06-F1
#
_cell.length_a   1.000
_cell.length_b   1.000
_cell.length_c   1.000
_cell.angle_alpha   90.00
_cell.angle_beta   90.00
_cell.angle_gamma   90.00
#
_symmetry.space_group_name_H-M   'P 1'
#
loop_
_entity.id
_entity.type
_entity.pdbx_description
1 polymer ?
#
loop_
_entity_poly.entity_id
_entity_poly.type
_entity_poly.pdbx_seq_one_letter_code
_entity_poly.pdbx_strand_id
1 'polypeptide(L)' 'MAESTVSQPVAGWGRPELDLSGADWQSGSRGVGGVQIAFVEGFIAMRNGERPDGPSLVFAPREWRRFVVGTRGGRFGLN' A
#
# COMPACT_ATOMS: atom_id res chain seq x y z
N MET A 1 -10.49 29.99 3.27
CA MET A 1 -10.75 28.94 4.27
C MET A 1 -10.51 27.62 3.54
N ALA A 2 -9.34 27.01 3.73
CA ALA A 2 -8.99 25.78 3.04
C ALA A 2 -9.30 24.61 3.98
N GLU A 3 -10.30 23.83 3.62
CA GLU A 3 -10.57 22.52 4.22
C GLU A 3 -9.40 21.60 3.89
N SER A 4 -8.38 21.62 4.75
CA SER A 4 -7.34 20.61 4.79
C SER A 4 -8.02 19.28 5.10
N THR A 5 -8.39 18.56 4.04
CA THR A 5 -8.70 17.14 4.12
C THR A 5 -7.38 16.46 4.47
N VAL A 6 -7.07 16.42 5.77
CA VAL A 6 -6.15 15.43 6.32
C VAL A 6 -6.73 14.10 5.89
N SER A 7 -6.04 13.45 4.96
CA SER A 7 -6.23 12.05 4.66
C SER A 7 -5.96 11.29 5.95
N GLN A 8 -7.00 11.14 6.77
CA GLN A 8 -6.97 10.31 7.96
C GLN A 8 -6.62 8.91 7.47
N PRO A 9 -5.49 8.31 7.87
CA PRO A 9 -5.29 6.90 7.62
C PRO A 9 -6.45 6.20 8.33
N VAL A 10 -7.16 5.34 7.60
CA VAL A 10 -8.21 4.49 8.15
C VAL A 10 -7.57 3.54 9.16
N ALA A 11 -7.33 4.05 10.37
CA ALA A 11 -6.87 3.33 11.54
C ALA A 11 -8.07 2.57 12.14
N GLY A 12 -8.67 1.71 11.33
CA GLY A 12 -9.39 0.57 11.86
C GLY A 12 -8.35 -0.49 12.19
N TRP A 13 -8.29 -0.90 13.45
CA TRP A 13 -7.55 -2.09 13.94
C TRP A 13 -6.05 -1.91 14.15
N GLY A 14 -5.64 -1.06 15.10
CA GLY A 14 -4.38 -1.22 15.87
C GLY A 14 -3.11 -1.50 15.08
N ARG A 15 -2.95 -0.92 13.88
CA ARG A 15 -1.71 -1.06 13.11
C ARG A 15 -0.67 -0.12 13.73
N PRO A 16 0.54 -0.61 14.07
CA PRO A 16 1.60 0.25 14.58
C PRO A 16 1.91 1.34 13.55
N GLU A 17 2.26 2.53 14.03
CA GLU A 17 2.85 3.56 13.18
C GLU A 17 4.22 3.05 12.73
N LEU A 18 4.27 2.54 11.50
CA LEU A 18 5.43 1.87 10.94
C LEU A 18 6.37 2.89 10.32
N ASP A 19 7.64 2.90 10.72
CA ASP A 19 8.63 3.76 10.06
C ASP A 19 8.97 3.23 8.67
N LEU A 20 8.50 3.95 7.64
CA LEU A 20 8.73 3.60 6.25
C LEU A 20 9.93 4.34 5.63
N SER A 21 10.62 5.19 6.40
CA SER A 21 11.69 6.06 5.90
C SER A 21 12.89 5.27 5.38
N GLY A 22 13.17 4.11 5.99
CA GLY A 22 14.23 3.18 5.60
C GLY A 22 13.76 1.97 4.79
N ALA A 23 12.52 1.98 4.30
CA ALA A 23 11.94 0.83 3.62
C ALA A 23 12.59 0.56 2.24
N ASP A 24 12.92 -0.71 1.97
CA ASP A 24 13.41 -1.15 0.66
C ASP A 24 12.24 -1.36 -0.31
N TRP A 25 11.99 -0.36 -1.15
CA TRP A 25 10.85 -0.34 -2.07
C TRP A 25 11.15 -1.08 -3.37
N GLN A 26 10.35 -2.10 -3.65
CA GLN A 26 10.45 -2.93 -4.85
C GLN A 26 9.30 -2.63 -5.81
N SER A 27 9.63 -2.31 -7.06
CA SER A 27 8.64 -2.08 -8.12
C SER A 27 8.00 -3.40 -8.57
N GLY A 28 6.67 -3.39 -8.71
CA GLY A 28 5.94 -4.51 -9.29
C GLY A 28 6.30 -4.75 -10.77
N SER A 29 6.16 -5.98 -11.23
CA SER A 29 6.63 -6.46 -12.55
C SER A 29 5.91 -5.86 -13.78
N ARG A 30 4.97 -4.92 -13.60
CA ARG A 30 4.06 -4.42 -14.66
C ARG A 30 4.33 -3.00 -15.16
N GLY A 31 5.52 -2.45 -14.94
CA GLY A 31 5.98 -1.23 -15.63
C GLY A 31 6.78 -0.26 -14.76
N VAL A 32 7.51 0.63 -15.43
CA VAL A 32 8.15 1.81 -14.83
C VAL A 32 7.03 2.79 -14.43
N GLY A 33 6.96 3.18 -13.16
CA GLY A 33 5.84 3.99 -12.62
C GLY A 33 4.68 3.16 -12.04
N GLY A 34 4.90 1.90 -11.67
CA GLY A 34 3.87 1.05 -11.06
C GLY A 34 3.74 1.16 -9.54
N VAL A 35 2.89 0.30 -8.99
CA VAL A 35 2.83 0.01 -7.54
C VAL A 35 4.19 -0.48 -7.05
N GLN A 36 4.62 0.05 -5.90
CA GLN A 36 5.79 -0.44 -5.16
C GLN A 36 5.35 -1.10 -3.87
N ILE A 37 6.10 -2.12 -3.44
CA ILE A 37 5.92 -2.79 -2.17
C ILE A 37 7.21 -2.81 -1.36
N ALA A 38 7.11 -2.80 -0.04
CA ALA A 38 8.23 -2.99 0.87
C ALA A 38 7.84 -3.90 2.03
N PHE A 39 8.79 -4.67 2.55
CA PHE A 39 8.62 -5.48 3.75
C PHE A 39 9.27 -4.78 4.93
N VAL A 40 8.47 -4.38 5.92
CA VAL A 40 8.93 -3.56 7.04
C VAL A 40 8.33 -4.11 8.33
N GLU A 41 9.16 -4.49 9.30
CA GLU A 41 8.77 -5.08 10.59
C GLU A 41 7.72 -6.22 10.51
N GLY A 42 7.80 -7.04 9.46
CA GLY A 42 6.85 -8.15 9.23
C GLY A 42 5.52 -7.74 8.61
N PHE A 43 5.34 -6.47 8.26
CA PHE A 43 4.24 -5.96 7.47
C PHE A 43 4.64 -5.77 6.01
N ILE A 44 3.62 -5.63 5.16
CA ILE A 44 3.78 -5.31 3.74
C ILE A 44 3.23 -3.92 3.52
N ALA A 45 4.09 -2.97 3.18
CA ALA A 45 3.71 -1.63 2.76
C ALA A 45 3.54 -1.59 1.24
N MET A 46 2.58 -0.82 0.75
CA MET A 46 2.28 -0.64 -0.67
C MET A 46 2.05 0.84 -0.95
N ARG A 47 2.66 1.38 -2.01
CA ARG A 47 2.47 2.77 -2.44
C ARG A 47 2.42 2.90 -3.96
N ASN A 48 2.01 4.07 -4.42
CA ASN A 48 2.16 4.45 -5.83
C ASN A 48 3.61 4.88 -6.08
N GLY A 49 4.34 4.16 -6.95
CA GLY A 49 5.72 4.50 -7.31
C GLY A 49 5.86 5.83 -8.06
N GLU A 50 4.81 6.32 -8.72
CA GLU A 50 4.79 7.65 -9.36
C GLU A 50 4.60 8.78 -8.36
N ARG A 51 4.08 8.47 -7.17
CA ARG A 51 3.82 9.44 -6.08
C ARG A 51 4.32 8.86 -4.76
N PRO A 52 5.66 8.74 -4.58
CA PRO A 52 6.26 8.10 -3.40
C PRO A 52 5.99 8.84 -2.09
N ASP A 53 5.75 10.16 -2.15
CA ASP A 53 5.36 11.00 -1.01
C ASP A 53 3.86 10.88 -0.65
N GLY A 54 3.10 10.15 -1.46
CA GLY A 54 1.70 9.86 -1.21
C GLY A 54 1.49 8.86 -0.07
N PRO A 55 0.23 8.68 0.37
CA PRO A 55 -0.08 7.75 1.44
C PRO A 55 0.29 6.30 1.06
N SER A 56 0.85 5.58 2.04
CA SER A 56 1.15 4.15 1.92
C SER A 56 0.07 3.32 2.61
N LEU A 57 -0.26 2.17 2.01
CA LEU A 57 -1.14 1.16 2.60
C LEU A 57 -0.30 0.09 3.27
N VAL A 58 -0.58 -0.23 4.53
CA VAL A 58 0.14 -1.24 5.30
C VAL A 58 -0.77 -2.44 5.57
N PHE A 59 -0.29 -3.63 5.23
CA PHE A 59 -1.00 -4.89 5.38
C PHE A 59 -0.27 -5.83 6.34
N ALA A 60 -1.02 -6.47 7.23
CA ALA A 60 -0.52 -7.67 7.91
C ALA A 60 -0.41 -8.83 6.90
N PRO A 61 0.48 -9.81 7.09
CA PRO A 61 0.69 -10.91 6.13
C PRO A 61 -0.58 -11.66 5.74
N ARG A 62 -1.51 -11.87 6.69
CA ARG A 62 -2.80 -12.54 6.43
C ARG A 62 -3.72 -11.69 5.55
N GLU A 63 -3.71 -10.38 5.74
CA GLU A 63 -4.52 -9.44 4.97
C GLU A 63 -3.96 -9.27 3.56
N TRP A 64 -2.64 -9.16 3.44
CA TRP A 64 -1.95 -9.14 2.15
C TRP A 64 -2.31 -10.37 1.30
N ARG A 65 -2.29 -11.57 1.89
CA ARG A 65 -2.69 -12.80 1.18
C ARG A 65 -4.14 -12.71 0.67
N ARG A 66 -5.07 -12.20 1.49
CA ARG A 66 -6.47 -11.99 1.07
C ARG A 66 -6.57 -10.96 -0.06
N PHE A 67 -5.83 -9.86 0.04
CA PHE A 67 -5.75 -8.82 -0.99
C PHE A 67 -5.24 -9.37 -2.33
N VAL A 68 -4.14 -10.13 -2.32
CA VAL A 68 -3.55 -10.73 -3.53
C VAL A 68 -4.46 -11.79 -4.14
N VAL A 69 -5.12 -12.61 -3.33
CA VAL A 69 -6.10 -13.60 -3.83
C VAL A 69 -7.32 -12.90 -4.42
N GLY A 70 -7.82 -11.85 -3.78
CA GLY A 70 -8.95 -11.05 -4.29
C GLY A 70 -8.65 -10.33 -5.60
N THR A 71 -7.41 -9.85 -5.78
CA THR A 71 -6.98 -9.16 -7.01
C THR A 71 -6.66 -10.11 -8.16
N ARG A 72 -6.16 -11.34 -7.88
CA ARG A 72 -6.02 -12.40 -8.91
C ARG A 72 -7.36 -13.02 -9.34
N GLY A 73 -8.40 -12.90 -8.52
CA GLY A 73 -9.75 -13.43 -8.79
C GLY A 73 -10.58 -12.70 -9.85
N GLY A 74 -10.00 -11.76 -10.62
CA GLY A 74 -10.64 -11.26 -11.85
C GLY A 74 -11.90 -10.44 -11.66
N ARG A 75 -11.97 -9.53 -10.68
CA ARG A 75 -12.98 -8.45 -10.66
C ARG A 75 -12.38 -7.08 -10.98
N PHE A 76 -11.56 -7.04 -12.02
CA PHE A 76 -11.28 -5.83 -12.81
C PHE A 76 -11.17 -6.25 -14.29
N GLY A 77 -12.18 -6.98 -14.76
CA GLY A 77 -12.48 -6.97 -16.18
C GLY A 77 -12.93 -5.55 -16.50
N LEU A 78 -12.09 -4.81 -17.21
CA LEU A 78 -12.50 -3.62 -17.94
C LEU A 78 -13.71 -4.06 -18.79
N ASN A 79 -14.86 -3.42 -18.57
CA ASN A 79 -15.93 -3.37 -19.55
C ASN A 79 -15.79 -2.07 -20.33
#